data_AF-A0A538J3N3-F1
#
_entry.id   AF-A0A538J3N3-F1
#
_cell.length_a   1.000
_cell.length_b   1.000
_cell.length_c   1.000
_cell.angle_alpha   90.00
_cell.angle_beta   90.00
_cell.angle_gamma   90.00
#
_symmetry.space_group_name_H-M   'P 1'
#
loop_
_entity.id
_entity.type
_entity.pdbx_description
1 polymer ?
#
loop_
_entity_poly.entity_id
_entity_poly.type
_entity_poly.pdbx_seq_one_letter_code
_entity_poly.pdbx_strand_id
1 'polypeptide(L)'
;MSARPSVKLLRALLDESADGLLAVDAKGHVLTANAAASGLFGFGPEKIEGKHLEDLVPPVSRRPLRELLAKGEGRLETFLSGRRTEIRVRRLEDGVLLVRLRTQPRSRADAGDSLGEFLFGFPHGVVRVGNDGKVTFANPLAKVLFRPQALVVGRPLPEPWPSISLATIVERARRSRIGLAPRIADAGSRTLRIFALPPVRDEGPVLVLEDVTRQHRRDRVNSEFVRNAAHQMRTPTAAIASAVEVLQGGAKEIPAERDRFLAHLERETNRLVRLMQALLVLARAEAGVQPPRLEFVRLEPLLQDVAGGADGPEHRVELTCDPSIAVFVERDLAEQAFQSIVENALQHARGGTVRINAWDSGAGRVTVEVDDPGEGILPEHLERVQEPFYRGAVDRDGFGLGLAIAAQAINAVGGTLRIASSPGQGTKATIELPSAQIREAS
;
A
#
# COMPACT_ATOMS: atom_id res chain seq x y z
N MET A 1 -41.09 -12.30 4.02
CA MET A 1 -40.50 -13.50 3.39
C MET A 1 -39.06 -13.18 3.02
N SER A 2 -38.11 -13.86 3.68
CA SER A 2 -36.68 -13.60 3.62
C SER A 2 -36.09 -13.96 2.25
N ALA A 3 -35.44 -13.01 1.57
CA ALA A 3 -34.69 -13.27 0.34
C ALA A 3 -33.47 -14.15 0.66
N ARG A 4 -33.31 -15.26 -0.08
CA ARG A 4 -32.19 -16.22 0.10
C ARG A 4 -30.81 -15.51 0.03
N PRO A 5 -29.83 -15.91 0.86
CA PRO A 5 -28.48 -15.30 0.90
C PRO A 5 -27.77 -15.20 -0.46
N SER A 6 -28.03 -16.14 -1.38
CA SER A 6 -27.43 -16.19 -2.71
C SER A 6 -27.81 -15.01 -3.62
N VAL A 7 -29.00 -14.40 -3.44
CA VAL A 7 -29.48 -13.31 -4.33
C VAL A 7 -28.89 -11.95 -3.97
N LYS A 8 -28.61 -11.69 -2.67
CA LYS A 8 -27.95 -10.45 -2.24
C LYS A 8 -26.48 -10.39 -2.66
N LEU A 9 -25.77 -11.52 -2.61
CA LEU A 9 -24.38 -11.63 -3.06
C LEU A 9 -24.26 -11.52 -4.58
N LEU A 10 -25.21 -12.09 -5.33
CA LEU A 10 -25.31 -11.86 -6.78
C LEU A 10 -25.58 -10.37 -7.08
N ARG A 11 -26.54 -9.71 -6.40
CA ARG A 11 -26.85 -8.29 -6.65
C ARG A 11 -25.61 -7.38 -6.56
N ALA A 12 -24.73 -7.62 -5.58
CA ALA A 12 -23.47 -6.87 -5.42
C ALA A 12 -22.43 -7.15 -6.51
N LEU A 13 -22.35 -8.38 -7.02
CA LEU A 13 -21.44 -8.76 -8.12
C LEU A 13 -21.95 -8.33 -9.51
N LEU A 14 -23.25 -8.04 -9.63
CA LEU A 14 -23.91 -7.77 -10.90
C LEU A 14 -23.88 -6.29 -11.32
N ASP A 15 -23.77 -5.35 -10.38
CA ASP A 15 -23.85 -3.91 -10.67
C ASP A 15 -22.58 -3.30 -11.31
N GLU A 16 -21.44 -4.01 -11.28
CA GLU A 16 -20.20 -3.57 -11.96
C GLU A 16 -20.05 -4.09 -13.41
N SER A 17 -21.01 -4.88 -13.92
CA SER A 17 -20.91 -5.45 -15.26
C SER A 17 -21.45 -4.52 -16.35
N ALA A 18 -20.66 -4.33 -17.42
CA ALA A 18 -21.09 -3.63 -18.63
C ALA A 18 -22.16 -4.39 -19.45
N ASP A 19 -22.33 -5.69 -19.21
CA ASP A 19 -23.39 -6.49 -19.82
C ASP A 19 -24.66 -6.48 -18.97
N GLY A 20 -25.82 -6.57 -19.62
CA GLY A 20 -27.09 -6.71 -18.92
C GLY A 20 -27.18 -8.11 -18.30
N LEU A 21 -27.31 -8.19 -16.97
CA LEU A 21 -27.41 -9.47 -16.27
C LEU A 21 -28.73 -9.57 -15.51
N LEU A 22 -29.39 -10.72 -15.63
CA LEU A 22 -30.60 -11.07 -14.87
C LEU A 22 -30.44 -12.43 -14.21
N ALA A 23 -31.00 -12.56 -13.01
CA ALA A 23 -31.26 -13.85 -12.38
C ALA A 23 -32.74 -14.19 -12.57
N VAL A 24 -33.03 -15.40 -13.03
CA VAL A 24 -34.39 -15.86 -13.36
C VAL A 24 -34.67 -17.18 -12.65
N ASP A 25 -35.87 -17.36 -12.14
CA ASP A 25 -36.28 -18.64 -11.55
C ASP A 25 -36.54 -19.74 -12.60
N ALA A 26 -36.75 -20.97 -12.15
CA ALA A 26 -37.03 -22.10 -13.05
C ALA A 26 -38.35 -21.95 -13.84
N LYS A 27 -39.22 -21.00 -13.46
CA LYS A 27 -40.49 -20.70 -14.12
C LYS A 27 -40.38 -19.52 -15.08
N GLY A 28 -39.22 -18.86 -15.20
CA GLY A 28 -39.01 -17.73 -16.11
C GLY A 28 -39.25 -16.34 -15.50
N HIS A 29 -39.48 -16.22 -14.19
CA HIS A 29 -39.66 -14.92 -13.52
C HIS A 29 -38.32 -14.31 -13.12
N VAL A 30 -38.17 -13.00 -13.38
CA VAL A 30 -36.96 -12.26 -13.02
C VAL A 30 -36.90 -12.08 -11.49
N LEU A 31 -35.87 -12.63 -10.87
CA LEU A 31 -35.58 -12.48 -9.45
C LEU A 31 -34.83 -11.18 -9.16
N THR A 32 -33.87 -10.82 -10.01
CA THR A 32 -33.15 -9.54 -9.94
C THR A 32 -32.50 -9.20 -11.28
N ALA A 33 -32.21 -7.92 -11.51
CA ALA A 33 -31.57 -7.39 -12.70
C ALA A 33 -30.63 -6.24 -12.34
N ASN A 34 -29.49 -6.13 -13.04
CA ASN A 34 -28.57 -5.01 -12.86
C ASN A 34 -29.02 -3.75 -13.65
N ALA A 35 -28.33 -2.63 -13.41
CA ALA A 35 -28.60 -1.36 -14.08
C ALA A 35 -28.50 -1.46 -15.63
N ALA A 36 -27.52 -2.21 -16.14
CA ALA A 36 -27.34 -2.41 -17.58
C ALA A 36 -28.52 -3.17 -18.23
N ALA A 37 -29.05 -4.21 -17.58
CA ALA A 37 -30.25 -4.92 -18.04
C ALA A 37 -31.48 -4.01 -18.01
N SER A 38 -31.62 -3.20 -16.95
CA SER A 38 -32.71 -2.23 -16.83
C SER A 38 -32.72 -1.20 -17.97
N GLY A 39 -31.53 -0.71 -18.35
CA GLY A 39 -31.34 0.18 -19.49
C GLY A 39 -31.71 -0.46 -20.84
N LEU A 40 -31.49 -1.77 -21.02
CA LEU A 40 -31.84 -2.48 -22.25
C LEU A 40 -33.35 -2.63 -22.45
N PHE A 41 -34.10 -2.87 -21.37
CA PHE A 41 -35.56 -3.02 -21.42
C PHE A 41 -36.32 -1.70 -21.32
N GLY A 42 -35.65 -0.59 -20.95
CA GLY A 42 -36.28 0.72 -20.81
C GLY A 42 -37.19 0.86 -19.59
N PHE A 43 -37.05 -0.03 -18.60
CA PHE A 43 -37.80 -0.01 -17.35
C PHE A 43 -36.82 0.10 -16.17
N GLY A 44 -37.22 0.78 -15.09
CA GLY A 44 -36.47 0.73 -13.83
C GLY A 44 -36.47 -0.68 -13.22
N PRO A 45 -35.46 -1.05 -12.41
CA PRO A 45 -35.27 -2.42 -11.89
C PRO A 45 -36.51 -2.96 -11.16
N GLU A 46 -37.22 -2.10 -10.41
CA GLU A 46 -38.44 -2.46 -9.67
C GLU A 46 -39.64 -2.83 -10.56
N LYS A 47 -39.60 -2.44 -11.84
CA LYS A 47 -40.62 -2.78 -12.85
C LYS A 47 -40.24 -4.01 -13.67
N ILE A 48 -39.05 -4.57 -13.48
CA ILE A 48 -38.54 -5.77 -14.18
C ILE A 48 -38.59 -6.97 -13.24
N GLU A 49 -38.23 -6.79 -11.97
CA GLU A 49 -38.35 -7.82 -10.94
C GLU A 49 -39.79 -8.33 -10.83
N GLY A 50 -39.96 -9.66 -10.79
CA GLY A 50 -41.26 -10.34 -10.75
C GLY A 50 -41.96 -10.52 -12.10
N LYS A 51 -41.51 -9.86 -13.18
CA LYS A 51 -42.06 -10.12 -14.53
C LYS A 51 -41.52 -11.41 -15.13
N HIS A 52 -42.30 -11.99 -16.03
CA HIS A 52 -41.85 -13.11 -16.82
C HIS A 52 -40.93 -12.62 -17.95
N LEU A 53 -39.75 -13.23 -18.12
CA LEU A 53 -38.76 -12.76 -19.11
C LEU A 53 -39.31 -12.78 -20.55
N GLU A 54 -40.24 -13.68 -20.87
CA GLU A 54 -40.91 -13.72 -22.19
C GLU A 54 -41.72 -12.47 -22.52
N ASP A 55 -42.24 -11.76 -21.51
CA ASP A 55 -43.01 -10.53 -21.71
C ASP A 55 -42.10 -9.34 -22.04
N LEU A 56 -40.81 -9.47 -21.72
CA LEU A 56 -39.78 -8.46 -21.95
C LEU A 56 -39.08 -8.60 -23.31
N VAL A 57 -39.33 -9.69 -24.04
CA VAL A 57 -38.76 -9.95 -25.36
C VAL A 57 -39.83 -9.89 -26.47
N PRO A 58 -39.45 -9.60 -27.74
CA PRO A 58 -40.40 -9.57 -28.84
C PRO A 58 -41.12 -10.91 -29.07
N PRO A 59 -42.37 -10.91 -29.58
CA PRO A 59 -43.16 -12.12 -29.80
C PRO A 59 -42.44 -13.22 -30.59
N VAL A 60 -41.65 -12.84 -31.60
CA VAL A 60 -40.88 -13.77 -32.45
C VAL A 60 -39.81 -14.56 -31.68
N SER A 61 -39.35 -14.03 -30.54
CA SER A 61 -38.28 -14.64 -29.74
C SER A 61 -38.78 -15.37 -28.49
N ARG A 62 -40.09 -15.31 -28.18
CA ARG A 62 -40.66 -15.94 -26.98
C ARG A 62 -40.53 -17.46 -26.98
N ARG A 63 -40.89 -18.13 -28.08
CA ARG A 63 -40.80 -19.59 -28.19
C ARG A 63 -39.35 -20.09 -28.12
N PRO A 64 -38.39 -19.55 -28.89
CA PRO A 64 -36.97 -19.91 -28.74
C PRO A 64 -36.40 -19.63 -27.35
N LEU A 65 -36.82 -18.54 -26.71
CA LEU A 65 -36.38 -18.21 -25.35
C LEU A 65 -36.91 -19.22 -24.33
N ARG A 66 -38.18 -19.64 -24.45
CA ARG A 66 -38.76 -20.68 -23.59
C ARG A 66 -38.00 -22.00 -23.68
N GLU A 67 -37.67 -22.40 -24.90
CA GLU A 67 -36.86 -23.60 -25.15
C GLU A 67 -35.44 -23.46 -24.56
N LEU A 68 -34.85 -22.26 -24.64
CA LEU A 68 -33.54 -21.96 -24.07
C LEU A 68 -33.55 -21.98 -22.53
N LEU A 69 -34.56 -21.40 -21.89
CA LEU A 69 -34.72 -21.42 -20.43
C LEU A 69 -34.99 -22.84 -19.92
N ALA A 70 -35.79 -23.63 -20.65
CA ALA A 70 -36.05 -25.03 -20.31
C ALA A 70 -34.77 -25.88 -20.35
N LYS A 71 -33.94 -25.71 -21.40
CA LYS A 71 -32.61 -26.34 -21.48
C LYS A 71 -31.69 -25.89 -20.36
N GLY A 72 -31.83 -24.64 -19.91
CA GLY A 72 -31.02 -24.05 -18.84
C GLY A 72 -29.58 -23.71 -19.27
N GLU A 73 -29.24 -23.91 -20.54
CA GLU A 73 -27.98 -23.50 -21.13
C GLU A 73 -28.12 -23.23 -22.63
N GLY A 74 -27.31 -22.31 -23.14
CA GLY A 74 -27.20 -22.01 -24.56
C GLY A 74 -27.28 -20.51 -24.87
N ARG A 75 -27.55 -20.21 -26.13
CA ARG A 75 -27.64 -18.83 -26.62
C ARG A 75 -28.79 -18.64 -27.60
N LEU A 76 -29.33 -17.43 -27.61
CA LEU A 76 -30.35 -16.96 -28.54
C LEU A 76 -29.98 -15.55 -28.99
N GLU A 77 -30.11 -15.27 -30.27
CA GLU A 77 -30.02 -13.89 -30.76
C GLU A 77 -31.42 -13.32 -30.95
N THR A 78 -31.61 -12.08 -30.49
CA THR A 78 -32.88 -11.35 -30.62
C THR A 78 -32.63 -9.85 -30.80
N PHE A 79 -33.69 -9.08 -30.94
CA PHE A 79 -33.66 -7.62 -30.96
C PHE A 79 -34.39 -7.06 -29.74
N LEU A 80 -33.65 -6.47 -28.80
CA LEU A 80 -34.23 -5.76 -27.65
C LEU A 80 -34.08 -4.26 -27.88
N SER A 81 -35.17 -3.50 -27.79
CA SER A 81 -35.16 -2.05 -28.01
C SER A 81 -34.48 -1.64 -29.33
N GLY A 82 -34.63 -2.47 -30.37
CA GLY A 82 -34.01 -2.28 -31.69
C GLY A 82 -32.51 -2.61 -31.78
N ARG A 83 -31.90 -3.22 -30.75
CA ARG A 83 -30.49 -3.63 -30.73
C ARG A 83 -30.35 -5.15 -30.87
N ARG A 84 -29.47 -5.63 -31.76
CA ARG A 84 -29.14 -7.06 -31.83
C ARG A 84 -28.47 -7.46 -30.52
N THR A 85 -29.11 -8.36 -29.79
CA THR A 85 -28.75 -8.78 -28.45
C THR A 85 -28.56 -10.30 -28.45
N GLU A 86 -27.39 -10.75 -28.03
CA GLU A 86 -27.16 -12.15 -27.68
C GLU A 86 -27.63 -12.36 -26.23
N ILE A 87 -28.62 -13.24 -26.07
CA ILE A 87 -29.07 -13.76 -24.78
C ILE A 87 -28.34 -15.08 -24.55
N ARG A 88 -27.54 -15.17 -23.48
CA ARG A 88 -26.98 -16.43 -22.99
C ARG A 88 -27.61 -16.81 -21.68
N VAL A 89 -27.95 -18.08 -21.55
CA VAL A 89 -28.51 -18.65 -20.32
C VAL A 89 -27.54 -19.68 -19.77
N ARG A 90 -27.34 -19.69 -18.45
CA ARG A 90 -26.62 -20.73 -17.74
C ARG A 90 -27.31 -21.02 -16.41
N ARG A 91 -27.60 -22.30 -16.16
CA ARG A 91 -28.16 -22.79 -14.89
C ARG A 91 -27.06 -22.82 -13.83
N LEU A 92 -27.41 -22.33 -12.64
CA LEU A 92 -26.59 -22.40 -11.42
C LEU A 92 -27.07 -23.55 -10.52
N GLU A 93 -26.28 -23.91 -9.51
CA GLU A 93 -26.49 -25.08 -8.65
C GLU A 93 -27.84 -25.05 -7.88
N ASP A 94 -28.41 -23.86 -7.64
CA ASP A 94 -29.68 -23.66 -6.92
C ASP A 94 -30.94 -23.64 -7.81
N GLY A 95 -30.83 -24.02 -9.10
CA GLY A 95 -31.94 -23.97 -10.05
C GLY A 95 -32.29 -22.57 -10.58
N VAL A 96 -31.50 -21.56 -10.20
CA VAL A 96 -31.55 -20.20 -10.76
C VAL A 96 -30.84 -20.18 -12.12
N LEU A 97 -31.44 -19.50 -13.08
CA LEU A 97 -30.86 -19.27 -14.40
C LEU A 97 -30.22 -17.88 -14.43
N LEU A 98 -28.92 -17.82 -14.71
CA LEU A 98 -28.24 -16.57 -15.00
C LEU A 98 -28.39 -16.25 -16.49
N VAL A 99 -28.96 -15.09 -16.78
CA VAL A 99 -29.20 -14.60 -18.14
C VAL A 99 -28.30 -13.40 -18.41
N ARG A 100 -27.43 -13.53 -19.42
CA ARG A 100 -26.54 -12.46 -19.87
C ARG A 100 -27.00 -11.92 -21.22
N LEU A 101 -27.20 -10.61 -21.28
CA LEU A 101 -27.61 -9.84 -22.44
C LEU A 101 -26.42 -9.02 -22.93
N ARG A 102 -25.92 -9.36 -24.12
CA ARG A 102 -24.81 -8.63 -24.75
C ARG A 102 -25.27 -8.03 -26.07
N THR A 103 -25.28 -6.71 -26.16
CA THR A 103 -25.61 -5.99 -27.41
C THR A 103 -24.38 -5.79 -28.28
N GLN A 104 -24.50 -6.02 -29.59
CA GLN A 104 -23.48 -5.56 -30.55
C GLN A 104 -23.67 -4.07 -30.83
N PRO A 105 -22.58 -3.27 -30.94
CA PRO A 105 -22.68 -1.86 -31.33
C PRO A 105 -23.26 -1.74 -32.74
N ARG A 106 -24.17 -0.78 -32.92
CA ARG A 106 -25.01 -0.60 -34.13
C ARG A 106 -24.24 -0.05 -35.34
N SER A 107 -23.02 0.48 -35.16
CA SER A 107 -22.23 1.16 -36.19
C SER A 107 -20.77 1.39 -35.73
N ARG A 108 -19.88 1.74 -36.68
CA ARG A 108 -18.52 2.25 -36.41
C ARG A 108 -18.54 3.52 -35.55
N ALA A 109 -19.65 4.28 -35.58
CA ALA A 109 -19.90 5.41 -34.69
C ALA A 109 -20.18 4.97 -33.25
N ASP A 110 -21.04 3.95 -33.04
CA ASP A 110 -21.36 3.42 -31.71
C ASP A 110 -20.16 2.69 -31.06
N ALA A 111 -19.29 2.08 -31.86
CA ALA A 111 -18.02 1.53 -31.39
C ALA A 111 -17.03 2.64 -30.96
N GLY A 112 -17.09 3.80 -31.62
CA GLY A 112 -16.35 4.99 -31.22
C GLY A 112 -16.85 5.58 -29.90
N ASP A 113 -18.17 5.64 -29.72
CA ASP A 113 -18.80 6.14 -28.49
C ASP A 113 -18.52 5.22 -27.29
N SER A 114 -18.63 3.89 -27.47
CA SER A 114 -18.32 2.92 -26.41
C SER A 114 -16.82 2.90 -26.04
N LEU A 115 -15.92 3.06 -27.02
CA LEU A 115 -14.49 3.21 -26.75
C LEU A 115 -14.20 4.56 -26.06
N GLY A 116 -14.92 5.61 -26.44
CA GLY A 116 -14.87 6.92 -25.80
C GLY A 116 -15.29 6.86 -24.32
N GLU A 117 -16.40 6.18 -24.01
CA GLU A 117 -16.86 5.93 -22.64
C GLU A 117 -15.85 5.07 -21.84
N PHE A 118 -15.32 4.01 -22.44
CA PHE A 118 -14.27 3.20 -21.80
C PHE A 118 -13.03 4.04 -21.47
N LEU A 119 -12.54 4.84 -22.42
CA LEU A 119 -11.37 5.69 -22.24
C LEU A 119 -11.62 6.84 -21.26
N PHE A 120 -12.88 7.23 -21.05
CA PHE A 120 -13.28 8.20 -20.02
C PHE A 120 -13.06 7.65 -18.61
N GLY A 121 -13.40 6.37 -18.38
CA GLY A 121 -13.19 5.67 -17.10
C GLY A 121 -11.84 4.97 -16.96
N PHE A 122 -10.97 5.03 -17.97
CA PHE A 122 -9.71 4.29 -17.98
C PHE A 122 -8.73 4.85 -16.93
N PRO A 123 -8.11 4.00 -16.08
CA PRO A 123 -7.28 4.43 -14.95
C PRO A 123 -5.91 5.02 -15.35
N HIS A 124 -5.67 5.24 -16.65
CA HIS A 124 -4.44 5.82 -17.17
C HIS A 124 -4.74 6.97 -18.13
N GLY A 125 -3.83 7.92 -18.21
CA GLY A 125 -3.89 8.97 -19.23
C GLY A 125 -3.60 8.35 -20.59
N VAL A 126 -4.45 8.61 -21.58
CA VAL A 126 -4.24 8.13 -22.96
C VAL A 126 -4.23 9.33 -23.90
N VAL A 127 -3.17 9.43 -24.69
CA VAL A 127 -2.98 10.49 -25.69
C VAL A 127 -2.62 9.85 -27.03
N ARG A 128 -3.37 10.17 -28.09
CA ARG A 128 -2.98 9.79 -29.45
C ARG A 128 -2.39 10.99 -30.16
N VAL A 129 -1.30 10.77 -30.86
CA VAL A 129 -0.59 11.80 -31.61
C VAL A 129 -0.62 11.43 -33.09
N GLY A 130 -1.11 12.35 -33.92
CA GLY A 130 -1.19 12.18 -35.36
C GLY A 130 0.19 12.14 -36.03
N ASN A 131 0.18 11.88 -37.34
CA ASN A 131 1.40 11.90 -38.15
C ASN A 131 2.04 13.29 -38.27
N ASP A 132 1.25 14.34 -38.06
CA ASP A 132 1.69 15.74 -38.04
C ASP A 132 2.17 16.22 -36.65
N GLY A 133 2.28 15.31 -35.68
CA GLY A 133 2.71 15.64 -34.31
C GLY A 133 1.65 16.33 -33.45
N LYS A 134 0.42 16.48 -33.95
CA LYS A 134 -0.69 17.06 -33.20
C LYS A 134 -1.46 16.02 -32.41
N VAL A 135 -2.02 16.43 -31.28
CA VAL A 135 -2.87 15.58 -30.45
C VAL A 135 -4.18 15.31 -31.18
N THR A 136 -4.47 14.04 -31.51
CA THR A 136 -5.72 13.63 -32.16
C THR A 136 -6.75 13.08 -31.17
N PHE A 137 -6.30 12.67 -29.99
CA PHE A 137 -7.16 12.22 -28.90
C PHE A 137 -6.46 12.42 -27.55
N ALA A 138 -7.22 12.79 -26.52
CA ALA A 138 -6.76 12.81 -25.15
C ALA A 138 -7.94 12.54 -24.22
N ASN A 139 -7.83 11.51 -23.37
CA ASN A 139 -8.86 11.23 -22.36
C ASN A 139 -8.81 12.25 -21.20
N PRO A 140 -9.86 12.34 -20.35
CA PRO A 140 -9.92 13.32 -19.26
C PRO A 140 -8.71 13.22 -18.31
N LEU A 141 -8.29 12.01 -17.96
CA LEU A 141 -7.16 11.80 -17.05
C LEU A 141 -5.85 12.35 -17.65
N ALA A 142 -5.58 12.14 -18.94
CA ALA A 142 -4.42 12.74 -19.59
C ALA A 142 -4.43 14.27 -19.50
N LYS A 143 -5.58 14.92 -19.73
CA LYS A 143 -5.70 16.38 -19.61
C LYS A 143 -5.40 16.88 -18.19
N VAL A 144 -5.74 16.10 -17.16
CA VAL A 144 -5.41 16.41 -15.77
C VAL A 144 -3.91 16.25 -15.52
N LEU A 145 -3.29 15.16 -16.00
CA LEU A 145 -1.88 14.86 -15.79
C LEU A 145 -0.93 15.88 -16.44
N PHE A 146 -1.34 16.51 -17.55
CA PHE A 146 -0.50 17.48 -18.27
C PHE A 146 -0.49 18.89 -17.67
N ARG A 147 -1.35 19.18 -16.67
CA ARG A 147 -1.39 20.50 -16.02
C ARG A 147 -0.03 20.84 -15.39
N PRO A 148 0.42 22.12 -15.45
CA PRO A 148 -0.35 23.30 -15.85
C PRO A 148 -0.44 23.56 -17.37
N GLN A 149 0.35 22.86 -18.20
CA GLN A 149 0.25 23.04 -19.66
C GLN A 149 -1.02 22.35 -20.20
N ALA A 150 -1.78 23.05 -21.03
CA ALA A 150 -3.03 22.52 -21.55
C ALA A 150 -2.77 21.49 -22.66
N LEU A 151 -3.26 20.27 -22.48
CA LEU A 151 -3.32 19.24 -23.53
C LEU A 151 -4.59 19.43 -24.38
N VAL A 152 -4.43 20.00 -25.57
CA VAL A 152 -5.55 20.39 -26.45
C VAL A 152 -5.54 19.58 -27.76
N VAL A 153 -6.68 18.96 -28.09
CA VAL A 153 -6.84 18.23 -29.36
C VAL A 153 -6.72 19.20 -30.54
N GLY A 154 -6.00 18.81 -31.58
CA GLY A 154 -5.70 19.63 -32.75
C GLY A 154 -4.51 20.58 -32.58
N ARG A 155 -3.84 20.59 -31.42
CA ARG A 155 -2.60 21.36 -31.18
C ARG A 155 -1.39 20.42 -31.10
N PRO A 156 -0.16 20.93 -31.29
CA PRO A 156 1.06 20.15 -31.04
C PRO A 156 1.07 19.56 -29.63
N LEU A 157 1.67 18.37 -29.47
CA LEU A 157 1.85 17.76 -28.17
C LEU A 157 2.70 18.67 -27.26
N PRO A 158 2.20 19.12 -26.09
CA PRO A 158 2.98 19.93 -25.16
C PRO A 158 4.10 19.12 -24.50
N GLU A 159 5.12 19.81 -24.00
CA GLU A 159 6.30 19.24 -23.31
C GLU A 159 6.36 19.77 -21.86
N PRO A 160 5.49 19.29 -20.96
CA PRO A 160 5.38 19.82 -19.60
C PRO A 160 6.52 19.37 -18.66
N TRP A 161 7.26 18.31 -19.02
CA TRP A 161 8.22 17.66 -18.11
C TRP A 161 9.65 17.79 -18.64
N PRO A 162 10.52 18.61 -18.03
CA PRO A 162 11.89 18.82 -18.52
C PRO A 162 12.78 17.56 -18.51
N SER A 163 12.45 16.57 -17.68
CA SER A 163 13.22 15.33 -17.53
C SER A 163 13.13 14.41 -18.75
N ILE A 164 12.17 14.62 -19.65
CA ILE A 164 11.94 13.80 -20.84
C ILE A 164 11.51 14.64 -22.05
N SER A 165 11.66 14.09 -23.26
CA SER A 165 11.08 14.67 -24.48
C SER A 165 10.02 13.72 -25.05
N LEU A 166 8.76 14.11 -24.95
CA LEU A 166 7.63 13.38 -25.52
C LEU A 166 7.70 13.36 -27.04
N ALA A 167 8.13 14.44 -27.69
CA ALA A 167 8.32 14.48 -29.13
C ALA A 167 9.34 13.41 -29.60
N THR A 168 10.44 13.25 -28.88
CA THR A 168 11.45 12.21 -29.17
C THR A 168 10.88 10.82 -28.97
N ILE A 169 10.08 10.60 -27.91
CA ILE A 169 9.42 9.32 -27.64
C ILE A 169 8.42 8.97 -28.75
N VAL A 170 7.61 9.94 -29.18
CA VAL A 170 6.63 9.80 -30.27
C VAL A 170 7.32 9.47 -31.59
N GLU A 171 8.38 10.19 -31.96
CA GLU A 171 9.12 9.95 -33.20
C GLU A 171 9.78 8.55 -33.22
N ARG A 172 10.32 8.11 -32.09
CA ARG A 172 10.85 6.75 -31.97
C ARG A 172 9.75 5.69 -32.07
N ALA A 173 8.60 5.91 -31.44
CA ALA A 173 7.48 4.98 -31.48
C ALA A 173 6.88 4.86 -32.89
N ARG A 174 6.84 5.97 -33.63
CA ARG A 174 6.40 6.02 -35.04
C ARG A 174 7.22 5.10 -35.94
N ARG A 175 8.54 5.01 -35.71
CA ARG A 175 9.47 4.18 -36.51
C ARG A 175 9.57 2.75 -36.00
N SER A 176 9.00 2.46 -34.82
CA SER A 176 9.04 1.15 -34.20
C SER A 176 7.84 0.30 -34.65
N ARG A 177 8.03 -1.03 -34.67
CA ARG A 177 6.93 -2.01 -34.83
C ARG A 177 6.51 -2.66 -33.52
N ILE A 178 7.23 -2.38 -32.44
CA ILE A 178 6.98 -2.88 -31.08
C ILE A 178 6.93 -1.72 -30.09
N GLY A 179 6.28 -1.92 -28.95
CA GLY A 179 6.26 -0.93 -27.87
C GLY A 179 7.69 -0.57 -27.41
N LEU A 180 7.93 0.72 -27.16
CA LEU A 180 9.19 1.16 -26.59
C LEU A 180 9.26 0.82 -25.10
N ALA A 181 10.48 0.66 -24.57
CA ALA A 181 10.69 0.59 -23.14
C ALA A 181 10.11 1.86 -22.47
N PRO A 182 9.36 1.72 -21.37
CA PRO A 182 8.72 2.86 -20.74
C PRO A 182 9.74 3.88 -20.24
N ARG A 183 9.31 5.14 -20.19
CA ARG A 183 10.10 6.25 -19.65
C ARG A 183 9.45 6.76 -18.38
N ILE A 184 10.27 7.16 -17.41
CA ILE A 184 9.81 7.78 -16.18
C ILE A 184 9.93 9.29 -16.35
N ALA A 185 8.85 10.02 -16.08
CA ALA A 185 8.80 11.47 -16.05
C ALA A 185 8.58 11.94 -14.62
N ASP A 186 9.36 12.94 -14.21
CA ASP A 186 9.09 13.69 -12.99
C ASP A 186 8.08 14.81 -13.31
N ALA A 187 6.89 14.71 -12.73
CA ALA A 187 5.78 15.62 -12.88
C ALA A 187 5.49 16.37 -11.56
N GLY A 188 6.54 16.78 -10.85
CA GLY A 188 6.45 17.54 -9.61
C GLY A 188 6.05 16.65 -8.44
N SER A 189 4.78 16.69 -8.02
CA SER A 189 4.29 15.82 -6.94
C SER A 189 4.03 14.38 -7.39
N ARG A 190 4.08 14.12 -8.70
CA ARG A 190 3.77 12.83 -9.32
C ARG A 190 4.95 12.27 -10.09
N THR A 191 5.02 10.95 -10.13
CA THR A 191 5.93 10.20 -11.02
C THR A 191 5.08 9.47 -12.05
N LEU A 192 5.32 9.75 -13.34
CA LEU A 192 4.57 9.13 -14.43
C LEU A 192 5.43 8.12 -15.17
N ARG A 193 4.88 6.94 -15.40
CA ARG A 193 5.44 5.96 -16.34
C ARG A 193 4.72 6.10 -17.67
N ILE A 194 5.50 6.38 -18.71
CA ILE A 194 4.99 6.67 -20.05
C ILE A 194 5.35 5.53 -20.97
N PHE A 195 4.34 4.87 -21.50
CA PHE A 195 4.45 3.87 -22.55
C PHE A 195 4.15 4.53 -23.88
N ALA A 196 4.93 4.18 -24.90
CA ALA A 196 4.67 4.61 -26.27
C ALA A 196 4.41 3.38 -27.12
N LEU A 197 3.16 3.27 -27.57
CA LEU A 197 2.70 2.22 -28.45
C LEU A 197 2.87 2.69 -29.90
N PRO A 198 3.40 1.84 -30.79
CA PRO A 198 3.55 2.17 -32.19
C PRO A 198 2.18 2.42 -32.84
N PRO A 199 2.14 3.16 -33.96
CA PRO A 199 0.91 3.39 -34.70
C PRO A 199 0.26 2.08 -35.16
N VAL A 200 -1.07 2.00 -35.05
CA VAL A 200 -1.86 0.97 -35.71
C VAL A 200 -2.39 1.57 -37.01
N ARG A 201 -1.91 1.06 -38.16
CA ARG A 201 -2.20 1.63 -39.50
C ARG A 201 -1.76 3.11 -39.57
N ASP A 202 -2.60 4.01 -40.08
CA ASP A 202 -2.27 5.42 -40.32
C ASP A 202 -2.63 6.37 -39.17
N GLU A 203 -3.01 5.86 -37.99
CA GLU A 203 -3.58 6.68 -36.91
C GLU A 203 -2.56 7.32 -35.94
N GLY A 204 -1.26 7.11 -36.18
CA GLY A 204 -0.18 7.65 -35.35
C GLY A 204 0.00 6.94 -33.99
N PRO A 205 1.10 7.18 -33.28
CA PRO A 205 1.42 6.50 -32.02
C PRO A 205 0.50 6.92 -30.86
N VAL A 206 0.38 6.04 -29.87
CA VAL A 206 -0.40 6.25 -28.64
C VAL A 206 0.53 6.29 -27.43
N LEU A 207 0.40 7.33 -26.62
CA LEU A 207 1.04 7.45 -25.32
C LEU A 207 0.05 7.02 -24.22
N VAL A 208 0.52 6.16 -23.32
CA VAL A 208 -0.20 5.77 -22.11
C VAL A 208 0.61 6.25 -20.91
N LEU A 209 -0.04 7.03 -20.04
CA LEU A 209 0.55 7.64 -18.85
C LEU A 209 -0.04 7.00 -17.61
N GLU A 210 0.79 6.27 -16.89
CA GLU A 210 0.46 5.62 -15.63
C GLU A 210 1.03 6.45 -14.48
N ASP A 211 0.19 6.82 -13.50
CA ASP A 211 0.64 7.47 -12.28
C ASP A 211 1.21 6.41 -11.32
N VAL A 212 2.53 6.32 -11.27
CA VAL A 212 3.28 5.33 -10.48
C VAL A 212 3.85 5.93 -9.21
N THR A 213 3.39 7.11 -8.79
CA THR A 213 3.96 7.86 -7.67
C THR A 213 4.10 7.03 -6.40
N ARG A 214 3.05 6.29 -6.01
CA ARG A 214 3.07 5.45 -4.81
C ARG A 214 4.05 4.29 -4.92
N GLN A 215 4.05 3.60 -6.06
CA GLN A 215 4.94 2.47 -6.30
C GLN A 215 6.39 2.94 -6.35
N HIS A 216 6.67 4.01 -7.10
CA HIS A 216 8.02 4.53 -7.27
C HIS A 216 8.59 5.10 -5.96
N ARG A 217 7.76 5.73 -5.12
CA ARG A 217 8.17 6.12 -3.77
C ARG A 217 8.54 4.92 -2.91
N ARG A 218 7.72 3.85 -2.94
CA ARG A 218 8.04 2.59 -2.22
C ARG A 218 9.33 1.95 -2.72
N ASP A 219 9.47 1.78 -4.03
CA ASP A 219 10.67 1.19 -4.65
C ASP A 219 11.93 2.00 -4.33
N ARG A 220 11.82 3.33 -4.32
CA ARG A 220 12.92 4.23 -3.98
C ARG A 220 13.29 4.16 -2.50
N VAL A 221 12.32 4.21 -1.60
CA VAL A 221 12.55 4.04 -0.15
C VAL A 221 13.21 2.69 0.12
N ASN A 222 12.71 1.61 -0.48
CA ASN A 222 13.30 0.27 -0.32
C ASN A 222 14.72 0.20 -0.90
N SER A 223 14.97 0.78 -2.09
CA SER A 223 16.31 0.81 -2.68
C SER A 223 17.30 1.63 -1.85
N GLU A 224 16.87 2.79 -1.34
CA GLU A 224 17.67 3.63 -0.43
C GLU A 224 17.93 2.89 0.89
N PHE A 225 16.92 2.18 1.41
CA PHE A 225 17.01 1.34 2.60
C PHE A 225 18.05 0.22 2.43
N VAL A 226 17.98 -0.58 1.36
CA VAL A 226 18.94 -1.66 1.10
C VAL A 226 20.36 -1.12 0.94
N ARG A 227 20.50 0.00 0.21
CA ARG A 227 21.81 0.65 0.02
C ARG A 227 22.39 1.13 1.36
N ASN A 228 21.56 1.79 2.18
CA ASN A 228 21.99 2.29 3.49
C ASN A 228 22.33 1.14 4.44
N ALA A 229 21.54 0.06 4.45
CA ALA A 229 21.82 -1.15 5.20
C ALA A 229 23.18 -1.74 4.84
N ALA A 230 23.47 -1.89 3.54
CA ALA A 230 24.76 -2.40 3.06
C ALA A 230 25.93 -1.50 3.50
N HIS A 231 25.77 -0.18 3.44
CA HIS A 231 26.78 0.75 3.93
C HIS A 231 26.99 0.63 5.44
N GLN A 232 25.91 0.56 6.22
CA GLN A 232 25.97 0.45 7.68
C GLN A 232 26.52 -0.90 8.15
N MET A 233 26.38 -1.97 7.38
CA MET A 233 27.01 -3.27 7.65
C MET A 233 28.52 -3.26 7.35
N ARG A 234 28.95 -2.56 6.30
CA ARG A 234 30.35 -2.57 5.86
C ARG A 234 31.30 -2.04 6.94
N THR A 235 30.92 -0.97 7.65
CA THR A 235 31.75 -0.33 8.68
C THR A 235 32.07 -1.26 9.86
N PRO A 236 31.11 -1.82 10.62
CA PRO A 236 31.40 -2.74 11.72
C PRO A 236 32.09 -4.02 11.21
N THR A 237 31.76 -4.50 10.02
CA THR A 237 32.44 -5.66 9.42
C THR A 237 33.93 -5.38 9.16
N ALA A 238 34.27 -4.20 8.63
CA ALA A 238 35.65 -3.79 8.42
C ALA A 238 36.40 -3.58 9.75
N ALA A 239 35.73 -3.01 10.76
CA ALA A 239 36.31 -2.85 12.10
C ALA A 239 36.61 -4.20 12.75
N ILE A 240 35.70 -5.17 12.64
CA ILE A 240 35.90 -6.56 13.10
C ILE A 240 37.10 -7.19 12.39
N ALA A 241 37.15 -7.11 11.05
CA ALA A 241 38.25 -7.67 10.28
C ALA A 241 39.60 -7.06 10.70
N SER A 242 39.68 -5.74 10.84
CA SER A 242 40.89 -5.04 11.27
C SER A 242 41.31 -5.42 12.70
N ALA A 243 40.37 -5.53 13.64
CA ALA A 243 40.66 -5.98 14.99
C ALA A 243 41.21 -7.42 15.03
N VAL A 244 40.66 -8.31 14.20
CA VAL A 244 41.18 -9.68 14.03
C VAL A 244 42.60 -9.66 13.44
N GLU A 245 42.87 -8.85 12.43
CA GLU A 245 44.22 -8.69 11.85
C GLU A 245 45.25 -8.22 12.88
N VAL A 246 44.90 -7.21 13.70
CA VAL A 246 45.81 -6.70 14.75
C VAL A 246 46.06 -7.75 15.83
N LEU A 247 45.03 -8.47 16.26
CA LEU A 247 45.17 -9.60 17.19
C LEU A 247 46.08 -10.69 16.63
N GLN A 248 45.91 -11.06 15.35
CA GLN A 248 46.76 -12.03 14.65
C GLN A 248 48.20 -11.53 14.48
N GLY A 249 48.40 -10.22 14.34
CA GLY A 249 49.70 -9.56 14.22
C GLY A 249 50.53 -9.47 15.52
N GLY A 250 50.02 -10.03 16.63
CA GLY A 250 50.76 -10.15 17.89
C GLY A 250 50.08 -9.52 19.09
N ALA A 251 49.05 -8.67 18.89
CA ALA A 251 48.35 -8.01 20.00
C ALA A 251 47.65 -9.00 20.96
N LYS A 252 47.31 -10.21 20.48
CA LYS A 252 46.72 -11.26 21.31
C LYS A 252 47.63 -11.75 22.44
N GLU A 253 48.94 -11.58 22.31
CA GLU A 253 49.93 -11.99 23.31
C GLU A 253 50.12 -10.94 24.42
N ILE A 254 49.59 -9.74 24.22
CA ILE A 254 49.62 -8.63 25.20
C ILE A 254 48.24 -8.57 25.88
N PRO A 255 48.09 -8.98 27.16
CA PRO A 255 46.78 -9.11 27.79
C PRO A 255 45.89 -7.87 27.70
N ALA A 256 46.45 -6.69 27.93
CA ALA A 256 45.71 -5.43 27.87
C ALA A 256 45.21 -5.09 26.45
N GLU A 257 45.99 -5.38 25.41
CA GLU A 257 45.58 -5.16 24.02
C GLU A 257 44.56 -6.21 23.59
N ARG A 258 44.80 -7.48 23.94
CA ARG A 258 43.85 -8.58 23.71
C ARG A 258 42.47 -8.23 24.25
N ASP A 259 42.39 -7.85 25.52
CA ASP A 259 41.12 -7.57 26.18
C ASP A 259 40.43 -6.33 25.57
N ARG A 260 41.21 -5.30 25.20
CA ARG A 260 40.70 -4.12 24.48
C ARG A 260 40.11 -4.47 23.11
N PHE A 261 40.78 -5.30 22.32
CA PHE A 261 40.29 -5.71 21.00
C PHE A 261 39.14 -6.69 21.08
N LEU A 262 39.11 -7.60 22.06
CA LEU A 262 37.96 -8.46 22.33
C LEU A 262 36.72 -7.64 22.69
N ALA A 263 36.86 -6.65 23.57
CA ALA A 263 35.76 -5.73 23.88
C ALA A 263 35.32 -4.89 22.67
N HIS A 264 36.23 -4.56 21.75
CA HIS A 264 35.87 -3.91 20.49
C HIS A 264 35.09 -4.84 19.56
N LEU A 265 35.55 -6.09 19.39
CA LEU A 265 34.88 -7.12 18.59
C LEU A 265 33.47 -7.41 19.09
N GLU A 266 33.30 -7.54 20.41
CA GLU A 266 32.00 -7.74 21.05
C GLU A 266 31.04 -6.58 20.75
N ARG A 267 31.51 -5.32 20.91
CA ARG A 267 30.70 -4.14 20.60
C ARG A 267 30.26 -4.09 19.14
N GLU A 268 31.17 -4.32 18.19
CA GLU A 268 30.81 -4.29 16.76
C GLU A 268 29.92 -5.48 16.34
N THR A 269 30.10 -6.65 16.96
CA THR A 269 29.25 -7.82 16.71
C THR A 269 27.83 -7.58 17.23
N ASN A 270 27.69 -7.09 18.46
CA ASN A 270 26.39 -6.71 19.03
C ASN A 270 25.71 -5.63 18.19
N ARG A 271 26.50 -4.69 17.67
CA ARG A 271 26.02 -3.66 16.74
C ARG A 271 25.48 -4.28 15.43
N LEU A 272 26.16 -5.25 14.83
CA LEU A 272 25.66 -5.98 13.65
C LEU A 272 24.38 -6.76 13.94
N VAL A 273 24.27 -7.41 15.11
CA VAL A 273 23.07 -8.13 15.53
C VAL A 273 21.87 -7.19 15.61
N ARG A 274 22.02 -6.04 16.28
CA ARG A 274 20.96 -5.02 16.34
C ARG A 274 20.54 -4.53 14.96
N LEU A 275 21.51 -4.28 14.06
CA LEU A 275 21.21 -3.89 12.68
C LEU A 275 20.42 -4.98 11.94
N MET A 276 20.81 -6.25 12.05
CA MET A 276 20.11 -7.36 11.40
C MET A 276 18.68 -7.53 11.93
N GLN A 277 18.48 -7.46 13.25
CA GLN A 277 17.15 -7.50 13.87
C GLN A 277 16.27 -6.34 13.38
N ALA A 278 16.85 -5.14 13.26
CA ALA A 278 16.17 -3.99 12.69
C ALA A 278 15.67 -4.23 11.26
N LEU A 279 16.53 -4.77 10.40
CA LEU A 279 16.18 -5.07 9.01
C LEU A 279 15.07 -6.13 8.91
N LEU A 280 15.08 -7.12 9.81
CA LEU A 280 14.07 -8.18 9.84
C LEU A 280 12.69 -7.63 10.23
N VAL A 281 12.61 -6.75 11.25
CA VAL A 281 11.35 -6.09 11.62
C VAL A 281 10.81 -5.26 10.47
N LEU A 282 11.68 -4.47 9.82
CA LEU A 282 11.31 -3.62 8.69
C LEU A 282 10.82 -4.45 7.50
N ALA A 283 11.53 -5.52 7.15
CA ALA A 283 11.14 -6.42 6.06
C ALA A 283 9.79 -7.11 6.31
N ARG A 284 9.50 -7.52 7.57
CA ARG A 284 8.21 -8.10 7.95
C ARG A 284 7.06 -7.10 7.80
N ALA A 285 7.29 -5.86 8.22
CA ALA A 285 6.30 -4.78 8.10
C ALA A 285 5.97 -4.46 6.64
N GLU A 286 6.97 -4.40 5.75
CA GLU A 286 6.76 -4.11 4.33
C GLU A 286 6.06 -5.24 3.57
N ALA A 287 6.43 -6.48 3.87
CA ALA A 287 5.93 -7.63 3.12
C ALA A 287 4.49 -8.01 3.50
N GLY A 288 4.00 -7.55 4.67
CA GLY A 288 2.69 -7.96 5.22
C GLY A 288 2.60 -9.48 5.41
N VAL A 289 3.74 -10.16 5.50
CA VAL A 289 3.85 -11.61 5.25
C VAL A 289 3.28 -12.44 6.40
N GLN A 290 3.19 -11.91 7.62
CA GLN A 290 2.44 -12.53 8.72
C GLN A 290 1.90 -11.47 9.69
N PRO A 291 0.63 -11.56 10.10
CA PRO A 291 0.13 -10.75 11.21
C PRO A 291 0.86 -11.16 12.50
N PRO A 292 1.13 -10.20 13.42
CA PRO A 292 1.79 -10.51 14.68
C PRO A 292 0.95 -11.47 15.53
N ARG A 293 1.62 -12.29 16.33
CA ARG A 293 0.98 -13.18 17.30
C ARG A 293 0.65 -12.38 18.56
N LEU A 294 -0.51 -11.74 18.52
CA LEU A 294 -1.00 -10.93 19.64
C LEU A 294 -1.37 -11.82 20.84
N GLU A 295 -0.87 -11.46 22.01
CA GLU A 295 -1.14 -12.10 23.29
C GLU A 295 -1.35 -11.07 24.40
N PHE A 296 -1.84 -11.53 25.54
CA PHE A 296 -1.99 -10.70 26.73
C PHE A 296 -0.65 -10.56 27.44
N VAL A 297 -0.07 -9.36 27.43
CA VAL A 297 1.22 -9.08 28.06
C VAL A 297 1.02 -8.13 29.23
N ARG A 298 1.43 -8.53 30.42
CA ARG A 298 1.53 -7.63 31.58
C ARG A 298 2.66 -6.63 31.32
N LEU A 299 2.34 -5.35 31.41
CA LEU A 299 3.25 -4.30 30.94
C LEU A 299 4.38 -4.03 31.94
N GLU A 300 4.09 -4.05 33.24
CA GLU A 300 5.10 -3.76 34.27
C GLU A 300 6.31 -4.73 34.20
N PRO A 301 6.16 -6.07 34.17
CA PRO A 301 7.31 -6.98 34.06
C PRO A 301 8.12 -6.75 32.79
N LEU A 302 7.45 -6.48 31.67
CA LEU A 302 8.12 -6.20 30.40
C LEU A 302 8.97 -4.93 30.48
N LEU A 303 8.43 -3.85 31.05
CA LEU A 303 9.17 -2.59 31.22
C LEU A 303 10.27 -2.71 32.27
N GLN A 304 10.10 -3.56 33.29
CA GLN A 304 11.15 -3.88 34.27
C GLN A 304 12.33 -4.60 33.61
N ASP A 305 12.07 -5.59 32.74
CA ASP A 305 13.12 -6.28 31.98
C ASP A 305 13.91 -5.30 31.11
N VAL A 306 13.21 -4.40 30.41
CA VAL A 306 13.83 -3.36 29.57
C VAL A 306 14.64 -2.36 30.40
N ALA A 307 14.10 -1.88 31.52
CA ALA A 307 14.79 -0.95 32.40
C ALA A 307 16.04 -1.58 33.03
N GLY A 308 15.93 -2.82 33.52
CA GLY A 308 17.03 -3.55 34.15
C GLY A 308 18.16 -3.90 33.17
N GLY A 309 17.83 -4.16 31.90
CA GLY A 309 18.84 -4.37 30.85
C GLY A 309 19.57 -3.09 30.41
N ALA A 310 18.99 -1.92 30.69
CA ALA A 310 19.52 -0.63 30.28
C ALA A 310 20.23 0.13 31.43
N ASP A 311 19.97 -0.25 32.68
CA ASP A 311 20.64 0.28 33.86
C ASP A 311 22.15 -0.05 33.87
N GLY A 312 22.96 0.90 34.32
CA GLY A 312 24.41 0.72 34.37
C GLY A 312 25.13 1.76 35.23
N PRO A 313 26.47 1.73 35.30
CA PRO A 313 27.25 2.63 36.17
C PRO A 313 27.05 4.12 35.86
N GLU A 314 26.69 4.46 34.62
CA GLU A 314 26.51 5.84 34.13
C GLU A 314 25.06 6.16 33.73
N HIS A 315 24.15 5.19 33.83
CA HIS A 315 22.79 5.28 33.32
C HIS A 315 21.79 4.77 34.35
N ARG A 316 20.67 5.49 34.52
CA ARG A 316 19.60 5.14 35.44
C ARG A 316 18.25 5.23 34.74
N VAL A 317 17.44 4.19 34.87
CA VAL A 317 16.08 4.16 34.37
C VAL A 317 15.10 4.18 35.54
N GLU A 318 14.26 5.21 35.61
CA GLU A 318 13.20 5.33 36.62
C GLU A 318 11.87 4.87 36.04
N LEU A 319 11.33 3.74 36.52
CA LEU A 319 10.07 3.16 36.03
C LEU A 319 8.92 3.40 37.01
N THR A 320 7.81 3.94 36.49
CA THR A 320 6.51 3.99 37.16
C THR A 320 5.46 3.33 36.25
N CYS A 321 4.91 2.20 36.67
CA CYS A 321 3.84 1.49 35.95
C CYS A 321 2.87 0.89 36.95
N ASP A 322 1.57 0.99 36.70
CA ASP A 322 0.57 0.26 37.48
C ASP A 322 0.67 -1.25 37.16
N PRO A 323 0.82 -2.14 38.17
CA PRO A 323 0.95 -3.59 37.97
C PRO A 323 -0.26 -4.26 37.30
N SER A 324 -1.43 -3.63 37.36
CA SER A 324 -2.68 -4.15 36.79
C SER A 324 -2.78 -3.95 35.27
N ILE A 325 -1.88 -3.17 34.68
CA ILE A 325 -1.90 -2.84 33.26
C ILE A 325 -1.42 -4.02 32.42
N ALA A 326 -2.25 -4.40 31.44
CA ALA A 326 -1.86 -5.31 30.37
C ALA A 326 -2.22 -4.74 29.00
N VAL A 327 -1.53 -5.23 27.98
CA VAL A 327 -1.69 -4.84 26.58
C VAL A 327 -1.88 -6.08 25.70
N PHE A 328 -2.55 -5.91 24.56
CA PHE A 328 -2.77 -6.99 23.59
C PHE A 328 -1.81 -6.83 22.40
N VAL A 329 -0.62 -7.41 22.51
CA VAL A 329 0.53 -7.20 21.60
C VAL A 329 1.32 -8.49 21.40
N GLU A 330 2.20 -8.54 20.41
CA GLU A 330 3.25 -9.57 20.35
C GLU A 330 4.40 -9.13 21.28
N ARG A 331 4.73 -9.95 22.29
CA ARG A 331 5.68 -9.59 23.34
C ARG A 331 7.04 -9.17 22.78
N ASP A 332 7.61 -9.94 21.87
CA ASP A 332 8.95 -9.70 21.32
C ASP A 332 9.04 -8.36 20.54
N LEU A 333 7.99 -8.01 19.78
CA LEU A 333 7.94 -6.74 19.05
C LEU A 333 7.79 -5.56 20.01
N ALA A 334 6.97 -5.69 21.05
CA ALA A 334 6.82 -4.66 22.07
C ALA A 334 8.13 -4.45 22.84
N GLU A 335 8.78 -5.54 23.27
CA GLU A 335 10.09 -5.52 23.94
C GLU A 335 11.14 -4.80 23.10
N GLN A 336 11.25 -5.18 21.82
CA GLN A 336 12.19 -4.56 20.89
C GLN A 336 11.92 -3.06 20.68
N ALA A 337 10.64 -2.65 20.63
CA ALA A 337 10.27 -1.25 20.50
C ALA A 337 10.69 -0.44 21.73
N PHE A 338 10.37 -0.94 22.93
CA PHE A 338 10.74 -0.27 24.18
C PHE A 338 12.25 -0.19 24.36
N GLN A 339 12.97 -1.29 24.10
CA GLN A 339 14.44 -1.30 24.13
C GLN A 339 15.03 -0.26 23.18
N SER A 340 14.53 -0.19 21.93
CA SER A 340 15.02 0.78 20.95
C SER A 340 14.79 2.23 21.37
N ILE A 341 13.66 2.52 22.03
CA ILE A 341 13.35 3.87 22.53
C ILE A 341 14.20 4.22 23.75
N VAL A 342 14.35 3.29 24.70
CA VAL A 342 15.16 3.52 25.92
C VAL A 342 16.64 3.65 25.58
N GLU A 343 17.17 2.84 24.67
CA GLU A 343 18.56 2.98 24.19
C GLU A 343 18.78 4.36 23.55
N ASN A 344 17.83 4.82 22.72
CA ASN A 344 17.89 6.16 22.12
C ASN A 344 17.82 7.26 23.19
N ALA A 345 16.93 7.12 24.17
CA ALA A 345 16.78 8.07 25.26
C ALA A 345 18.08 8.18 26.10
N LEU A 346 18.70 7.06 26.45
CA LEU A 346 19.94 7.01 27.22
C LEU A 346 21.13 7.64 26.47
N GLN A 347 21.22 7.41 25.16
CA GLN A 347 22.27 7.99 24.33
C GLN A 347 22.26 9.53 24.32
N HIS A 348 21.09 10.15 24.48
CA HIS A 348 20.94 11.61 24.46
C HIS A 348 20.69 12.26 25.83
N ALA A 349 20.38 11.47 26.87
CA ALA A 349 20.05 11.97 28.20
C ALA A 349 21.24 12.68 28.88
N ARG A 350 21.04 13.95 29.28
CA ARG A 350 22.03 14.66 30.10
C ARG A 350 21.97 14.13 31.54
N GLY A 351 23.08 13.58 32.02
CA GLY A 351 23.14 12.98 33.36
C GLY A 351 22.59 11.55 33.45
N GLY A 352 22.35 10.90 32.30
CA GLY A 352 22.12 9.46 32.21
C GLY A 352 20.79 8.96 32.78
N THR A 353 19.87 9.84 33.21
CA THR A 353 18.58 9.42 33.77
C THR A 353 17.46 9.50 32.72
N VAL A 354 16.76 8.40 32.51
CA VAL A 354 15.57 8.29 31.65
C VAL A 354 14.38 7.85 32.50
N ARG A 355 13.20 8.45 32.27
CA ARG A 355 12.00 8.08 33.02
C ARG A 355 11.01 7.35 32.12
N ILE A 356 10.44 6.26 32.62
CA ILE A 356 9.40 5.49 31.96
C ILE A 356 8.14 5.58 32.81
N ASN A 357 7.06 6.13 32.25
CA ASN A 357 5.75 6.21 32.91
C ASN A 357 4.72 5.46 32.08
N ALA A 358 3.96 4.55 32.69
CA ALA A 358 2.90 3.80 32.02
C ALA A 358 1.59 3.85 32.80
N TRP A 359 0.50 4.17 32.11
CA TRP A 359 -0.84 4.27 32.70
C TRP A 359 -1.94 3.87 31.71
N ASP A 360 -3.09 3.43 32.23
CA ASP A 360 -4.31 3.26 31.43
C ASP A 360 -4.88 4.65 31.09
N SER A 361 -4.90 5.00 29.80
CA SER A 361 -5.41 6.28 29.32
C SER A 361 -6.91 6.27 29.06
N GLY A 362 -7.58 5.14 29.31
CA GLY A 362 -9.00 4.93 29.07
C GLY A 362 -9.30 4.61 27.60
N ALA A 363 -10.59 4.42 27.30
CA ALA A 363 -11.08 4.12 25.94
C ALA A 363 -10.41 2.90 25.25
N GLY A 364 -9.90 1.94 26.03
CA GLY A 364 -9.25 0.74 25.51
C GLY A 364 -7.79 0.97 25.08
N ARG A 365 -7.10 1.97 25.62
CA ARG A 365 -5.70 2.30 25.32
C ARG A 365 -4.86 2.37 26.58
N VAL A 366 -3.61 1.95 26.45
CA VAL A 366 -2.55 2.12 27.46
C VAL A 366 -1.51 3.05 26.88
N THR A 367 -1.04 4.00 27.68
CA THR A 367 0.00 4.95 27.29
C THR A 367 1.30 4.63 28.03
N VAL A 368 2.41 4.61 27.29
CA VAL A 368 3.77 4.52 27.82
C VAL A 368 4.54 5.75 27.35
N GLU A 369 5.09 6.51 28.28
CA GLU A 369 5.97 7.64 28.02
C GLU A 369 7.40 7.30 28.42
N VAL A 370 8.34 7.61 27.55
CA VAL A 370 9.78 7.59 27.82
C VAL A 370 10.32 9.01 27.67
N ASP A 371 10.78 9.59 28.78
CA ASP A 371 11.28 10.95 28.87
C ASP A 371 12.81 10.95 29.09
N ASP A 372 13.56 11.62 28.21
CA ASP A 372 14.96 11.97 28.43
C ASP A 372 15.14 13.49 28.61
N PRO A 373 15.92 13.94 29.60
CA PRO A 373 16.29 15.35 29.76
C PRO A 373 17.51 15.70 28.89
N GLY A 374 17.52 15.25 27.64
CA GLY A 374 18.64 15.37 26.72
C GLY A 374 18.80 16.72 26.02
N GLU A 375 19.61 16.71 24.96
CA GLU A 375 19.82 17.88 24.09
C GLU A 375 18.59 18.27 23.25
N GLY A 376 17.63 17.36 23.10
CA GLY A 376 16.44 17.55 22.27
C GLY A 376 16.74 17.59 20.76
N ILE A 377 15.69 17.73 19.96
CA ILE A 377 15.74 17.62 18.50
C ILE A 377 15.35 18.97 17.88
N LEU A 378 16.09 19.42 16.87
CA LEU A 378 15.73 20.62 16.10
C LEU A 378 14.41 20.40 15.33
N PRO A 379 13.54 21.41 15.21
CA PRO A 379 12.23 21.27 14.56
C PRO A 379 12.29 20.70 13.13
N GLU A 380 13.33 21.06 12.37
CA GLU A 380 13.58 20.58 11.00
C GLU A 380 13.87 19.07 10.89
N HIS A 381 14.23 18.43 12.00
CA HIS A 381 14.53 16.99 12.06
C HIS A 381 13.34 16.18 12.58
N LEU A 382 12.43 16.79 13.36
CA LEU A 382 11.38 16.10 14.11
C LEU A 382 10.42 15.29 13.23
N GLU A 383 10.10 15.79 12.03
CA GLU A 383 9.22 15.07 11.09
C GLU A 383 9.88 13.81 10.52
N ARG A 384 11.21 13.72 10.58
CA ARG A 384 12.01 12.71 9.88
C ARG A 384 12.72 11.74 10.82
N VAL A 385 12.71 11.96 12.13
CA VAL A 385 13.43 11.09 13.10
C VAL A 385 12.95 9.65 13.15
N GLN A 386 11.76 9.37 12.61
CA GLN A 386 11.22 8.02 12.47
C GLN A 386 11.51 7.40 11.09
N GLU A 387 12.15 8.13 10.17
CA GLU A 387 12.62 7.59 8.88
C GLU A 387 13.83 6.67 9.11
N PRO A 388 13.88 5.47 8.47
CA PRO A 388 15.04 4.59 8.57
C PRO A 388 16.34 5.26 8.10
N PHE A 389 17.42 5.07 8.86
CA PHE A 389 18.76 5.63 8.64
C PHE A 389 18.86 7.15 8.72
N TYR A 390 17.80 7.84 9.17
CA TYR A 390 17.86 9.27 9.38
C TYR A 390 18.70 9.59 10.62
N ARG A 391 19.57 10.60 10.48
CA ARG A 391 20.42 11.12 11.56
C ARG A 391 20.39 12.64 11.52
N GLY A 392 20.21 13.26 12.68
CA GLY A 392 20.45 14.69 12.86
C GLY A 392 21.95 15.01 12.79
N ALA A 393 22.30 16.30 12.73
CA ALA A 393 23.69 16.75 12.57
C ALA A 393 24.65 16.36 13.72
N VAL A 394 24.13 15.92 14.87
CA VAL A 394 24.90 15.75 16.12
C VAL A 394 25.13 14.28 16.51
N ASP A 395 24.40 13.35 15.92
CA ASP A 395 24.35 11.98 16.42
C ASP A 395 25.54 11.14 15.90
N ARG A 396 26.53 10.83 16.76
CA ARG A 396 27.79 10.17 16.35
C ARG A 396 27.78 8.65 16.48
N ASP A 397 26.99 8.10 17.40
CA ASP A 397 26.86 6.66 17.62
C ASP A 397 25.47 6.15 17.18
N GLY A 398 25.35 4.92 16.70
CA GLY A 398 24.07 4.38 16.20
C GLY A 398 23.84 4.47 14.67
N PHE A 399 22.82 3.77 14.20
CA PHE A 399 22.51 3.59 12.77
C PHE A 399 21.41 4.51 12.22
N GLY A 400 20.80 5.34 13.07
CA GLY A 400 19.58 6.07 12.71
C GLY A 400 18.39 5.15 12.48
N LEU A 401 18.38 3.97 13.13
CA LEU A 401 17.32 2.97 12.97
C LEU A 401 16.45 2.81 14.21
N GLY A 402 16.91 3.19 15.41
CA GLY A 402 16.22 2.91 16.68
C GLY A 402 14.76 3.35 16.68
N LEU A 403 14.51 4.63 16.42
CA LEU A 403 13.15 5.18 16.35
C LEU A 403 12.32 4.63 15.18
N ALA A 404 12.96 4.32 14.04
CA ALA A 404 12.27 3.71 12.90
C ALA A 404 11.81 2.27 13.21
N ILE A 405 12.65 1.47 13.88
CA ILE A 405 12.30 0.12 14.36
C ILE A 405 11.16 0.22 15.35
N ALA A 406 11.27 1.11 16.34
CA ALA A 406 10.25 1.29 17.36
C ALA A 406 8.91 1.68 16.73
N ALA A 407 8.90 2.65 15.82
CA ALA A 407 7.69 3.05 15.09
C ALA A 407 7.05 1.86 14.36
N GLN A 408 7.85 1.04 13.68
CA GLN A 408 7.35 -0.08 12.88
C GLN A 408 6.86 -1.24 13.75
N ALA A 409 7.57 -1.57 14.83
CA ALA A 409 7.17 -2.60 15.78
C ALA A 409 5.87 -2.20 16.52
N ILE A 410 5.76 -0.94 16.97
CA ILE A 410 4.54 -0.41 17.59
C ILE A 410 3.37 -0.40 16.61
N ASN A 411 3.59 0.05 15.36
CA ASN A 411 2.55 0.03 14.34
C ASN A 411 2.10 -1.40 14.01
N ALA A 412 3.02 -2.36 13.97
CA ALA A 412 2.72 -3.77 13.70
C ALA A 412 1.74 -4.32 14.73
N VAL A 413 1.91 -3.99 16.02
CA VAL A 413 1.00 -4.41 17.10
C VAL A 413 -0.22 -3.50 17.28
N GLY A 414 -0.51 -2.62 16.31
CA GLY A 414 -1.71 -1.76 16.31
C GLY A 414 -1.65 -0.56 17.27
N GLY A 415 -0.45 -0.18 17.68
CA GLY A 415 -0.18 1.01 18.49
C GLY A 415 0.20 2.24 17.65
N THR A 416 0.52 3.33 18.33
CA THR A 416 1.10 4.54 17.73
C THR A 416 2.28 5.04 18.53
N LEU A 417 3.28 5.61 17.85
CA LEU A 417 4.44 6.27 18.46
C LEU A 417 4.44 7.76 18.07
N ARG A 418 4.60 8.65 19.05
CA ARG A 418 4.75 10.09 18.86
C ARG A 418 6.00 10.58 19.56
N ILE A 419 6.74 11.47 18.90
CA ILE A 419 7.94 12.10 19.45
C ILE A 419 7.67 13.59 19.61
N ALA A 420 7.81 14.09 20.83
CA ALA A 420 7.78 15.50 21.16
C ALA A 420 9.16 15.89 21.70
N SER A 421 9.77 16.93 21.15
CA SER A 421 11.11 17.34 21.53
C SER A 421 11.31 18.83 21.28
N SER A 422 12.18 19.44 22.06
CA SER A 422 12.59 20.84 21.86
C SER A 422 14.06 21.00 22.22
N PRO A 423 14.84 21.80 21.46
CA PRO A 423 16.27 21.98 21.73
C PRO A 423 16.52 22.43 23.17
N GLY A 424 17.37 21.69 23.88
CA GLY A 424 17.77 21.92 25.26
C GLY A 424 16.74 21.52 26.33
N GLN A 425 15.57 20.98 25.94
CA GLN A 425 14.52 20.54 26.86
C GLN A 425 14.37 19.01 26.94
N GLY A 426 15.09 18.28 26.08
CA GLY A 426 15.01 16.82 25.99
C GLY A 426 13.97 16.32 25.01
N THR A 427 13.73 15.00 25.02
CA THR A 427 12.79 14.31 24.13
C THR A 427 11.84 13.43 24.93
N LYS A 428 10.58 13.42 24.49
CA LYS A 428 9.49 12.59 25.02
C LYS A 428 8.97 11.70 23.90
N ALA A 429 9.07 10.39 24.09
CA ALA A 429 8.45 9.39 23.25
C ALA A 429 7.17 8.89 23.91
N THR A 430 6.02 9.09 23.26
CA THR A 430 4.71 8.64 23.74
C THR A 430 4.21 7.49 22.86
N ILE A 431 3.97 6.34 23.47
CA ILE A 431 3.51 5.12 22.82
C ILE A 431 2.08 4.85 23.30
N GLU A 432 1.15 4.62 22.38
CA GLU A 432 -0.21 4.21 22.69
C GLU A 432 -0.44 2.78 22.18
N LEU A 433 -0.79 1.86 23.07
CA LEU A 433 -1.05 0.45 22.75
C LEU A 433 -2.52 0.09 23.00
N PRO A 434 -3.07 -0.92 22.29
CA PRO A 434 -4.37 -1.48 22.63
C PRO A 434 -4.35 -2.08 24.05
N SER A 435 -5.24 -1.61 24.93
CA SER A 435 -5.35 -2.13 26.29
C SER A 435 -5.87 -3.56 26.27
N ALA A 436 -5.40 -4.35 27.22
CA ALA A 436 -6.06 -5.57 27.63
C ALA A 436 -6.39 -5.46 29.12
N GLN A 437 -7.68 -5.49 29.48
CA GLN A 437 -8.04 -5.58 30.90
C GLN A 437 -8.00 -7.04 31.36
N ILE A 438 -7.15 -7.34 32.33
CA ILE A 438 -7.24 -8.58 33.10
C ILE A 438 -8.39 -8.39 34.08
N ARG A 439 -9.54 -9.01 33.82
CA ARG A 439 -10.57 -9.20 34.86
C ARG A 439 -10.16 -10.42 35.67
N GLU A 440 -9.71 -10.22 36.90
CA GLU A 440 -9.66 -11.32 37.86
C GLU A 440 -11.07 -11.89 38.02
N ALA A 441 -11.23 -13.18 37.74
CA ALA A 441 -12.49 -13.87 37.99
C ALA A 441 -12.68 -13.94 39.51
N SER A 442 -13.72 -13.26 40.00
CA SER A 442 -14.15 -13.31 41.41
C SER A 442 -14.64 -14.69 41.82
#